data_AF-A0A261BIW3-F1
#
_entry.id   AF-A0A261BIW3-F1
#
_cell.length_a   1.000
_cell.length_b   1.000
_cell.length_c   1.000
_cell.angle_alpha   90.00
_cell.angle_beta   90.00
_cell.angle_gamma   90.00
#
_symmetry.space_group_name_H-M   'P 1'
#
loop_
_entity.id
_entity.type
_entity.pdbx_description
1 polymer ?
#
loop_
_entity_poly.entity_id
_entity_poly.type
_entity_poly.pdbx_seq_one_letter_code
_entity_poly.pdbx_strand_id
1 'polypeptide(L)' 'MVAWRAAGLNYVRYSQIAAQVTRLCTKGGAAAKKSPATLKTSTWENGKQATKSQ' A
#
# COMPACT_ATOMS: atom_id res chain seq x y z
N MET A 1 0.94 -22.30 -5.56
CA MET A 1 1.28 -21.03 -4.85
C MET A 1 0.52 -19.90 -5.52
N VAL A 2 -0.14 -19.00 -4.76
CA VAL A 2 -0.99 -17.96 -5.36
C VAL A 2 -0.14 -16.83 -5.93
N ALA A 3 -0.47 -16.34 -7.13
CA ALA A 3 0.37 -15.38 -7.88
C ALA A 3 0.74 -14.12 -7.08
N TRP A 4 -0.18 -13.55 -6.31
CA TRP A 4 0.08 -12.36 -5.50
C TRP A 4 1.08 -12.60 -4.35
N ARG A 5 1.12 -13.83 -3.81
CA ARG A 5 2.13 -14.22 -2.81
C ARG A 5 3.52 -14.34 -3.41
N ALA A 6 3.63 -14.86 -4.63
CA ALA A 6 4.90 -14.93 -5.35
C ALA A 6 5.44 -13.54 -5.70
N ALA A 7 4.55 -12.57 -5.95
CA ALA A 7 4.88 -11.17 -6.18
C ALA A 7 5.27 -10.38 -4.89
N GLY A 8 5.36 -11.04 -3.73
CA GLY A 8 5.72 -10.40 -2.47
C GLY A 8 4.62 -9.53 -1.84
N LEU A 9 3.37 -9.61 -2.33
CA LEU A 9 2.26 -8.91 -1.68
C LEU A 9 1.86 -9.64 -0.41
N ASN A 10 1.77 -8.89 0.69
CA ASN A 10 1.08 -9.37 1.88
C ASN A 10 -0.45 -9.34 1.66
N TYR A 11 -1.18 -10.11 2.47
CA TYR A 11 -2.64 -10.24 2.35
C TYR A 11 -3.36 -8.89 2.51
N VAL A 12 -2.90 -8.04 3.43
CA VAL A 12 -3.49 -6.72 3.70
C VAL A 12 -3.36 -5.81 2.48
N ARG A 13 -2.20 -5.80 1.81
CA ARG A 13 -1.95 -5.00 0.62
C ARG A 13 -2.75 -5.52 -0.57
N TYR A 14 -2.86 -6.83 -0.71
CA TYR A 14 -3.71 -7.46 -1.72
C TYR A 14 -5.18 -7.04 -1.57
N SER A 15 -5.76 -7.16 -0.37
CA SER A 15 -7.17 -6.80 -0.13
C SER A 15 -7.44 -5.30 -0.26
N GLN A 16 -6.48 -4.46 0.12
CA GLN A 16 -6.56 -3.01 -0.08
C GLN A 16 -6.63 -2.63 -1.57
N ILE A 17 -5.81 -3.26 -2.42
CA ILE A 17 -5.84 -3.05 -3.87
C ILE A 17 -7.18 -3.49 -4.45
N ALA A 18 -7.66 -4.68 -4.09
CA ALA A 18 -8.96 -5.18 -4.54
C ALA A 18 -10.09 -4.21 -4.16
N ALA A 19 -10.10 -3.72 -2.91
CA ALA A 19 -11.09 -2.74 -2.46
C ALA A 19 -11.02 -1.40 -3.21
N GLN A 20 -9.82 -0.96 -3.63
CA GLN A 20 -9.66 0.24 -4.47
C GLN A 20 -10.29 0.01 -5.85
N VAL A 21 -9.97 -1.11 -6.50
CA VAL A 21 -10.50 -1.44 -7.83
C VAL A 21 -12.02 -1.57 -7.79
N THR A 22 -12.58 -2.28 -6.81
CA THR A 22 -14.04 -2.43 -6.66
C THR A 22 -14.76 -1.09 -6.54
N ARG A 23 -14.16 -0.09 -5.86
CA ARG A 23 -14.75 1.26 -5.74
C ARG A 23 -14.70 2.04 -7.04
N LEU A 24 -13.71 1.83 -7.89
CA LEU A 24 -13.63 2.48 -9.21
C LEU A 24 -14.68 1.92 -10.17
N CYS A 25 -15.02 0.65 -10.02
CA CYS A 25 -15.99 -0.03 -10.88
C CYS A 25 -17.46 0.22 -10.47
N THR A 26 -17.73 1.00 -9.41
CA THR A 26 -19.11 1.28 -8.98
C THR A 26 -19.74 2.45 -9.74
N LYS A 27 -20.96 2.26 -10.23
CA LYS A 27 -21.72 3.30 -10.95
C LYS A 27 -22.06 4.44 -9.98
N GLY A 28 -21.69 5.67 -10.34
CA GLY A 28 -21.90 6.85 -9.48
C GLY A 28 -20.65 7.35 -8.76
N GLY A 29 -19.48 6.74 -8.99
CA GLY A 29 -18.19 7.40 -8.77
C GLY A 29 -17.95 7.94 -7.35
N ALA A 30 -18.50 7.29 -6.33
CA ALA A 30 -18.14 7.57 -4.95
C ALA A 30 -16.74 7.00 -4.64
N ALA A 31 -15.74 7.42 -5.41
CA ALA A 31 -14.34 7.32 -5.04
C ALA A 31 -14.16 8.27 -3.85
N ALA A 32 -14.56 7.81 -2.66
CA ALA A 32 -14.32 8.52 -1.41
C ALA A 32 -12.87 8.96 -1.44
N LYS A 33 -12.64 10.28 -1.50
CA LYS A 33 -11.32 10.90 -1.60
C LYS A 33 -10.47 10.31 -0.49
N LYS A 34 -9.67 9.30 -0.81
CA LYS A 34 -8.79 8.68 0.17
C LYS A 34 -7.63 9.64 0.30
N SER A 35 -7.50 10.25 1.47
CA SER A 35 -6.31 11.05 1.77
C SER A 35 -5.09 10.20 1.45
N PRO A 36 -4.14 10.71 0.64
CA PRO A 36 -2.91 9.99 0.39
C PRO A 36 -2.24 9.67 1.72
N ALA A 37 -1.70 8.47 1.87
CA ALA A 37 -0.95 8.12 3.06
C ALA A 37 0.36 8.92 3.06
N THR A 38 0.44 10.00 3.84
CA THR A 38 1.60 10.90 3.90
C THR A 38 2.71 10.39 4.84
N LEU A 39 2.70 9.09 5.18
CA LEU A 39 3.62 8.52 6.17
C LEU A 39 5.03 8.42 5.60
N LYS A 40 5.97 9.10 6.26
CA LYS A 40 7.41 8.92 6.01
C LYS A 40 7.92 7.76 6.87
N THR A 41 8.46 6.74 6.23
CA THR A 41 9.12 5.63 6.93
C THR A 41 10.62 5.84 6.94
N SER A 42 11.19 5.87 8.14
CA SER A 42 12.64 5.93 8.37
C SER A 42 13.07 4.64 9.03
N THR A 43 14.00 3.93 8.39
CA THR A 43 14.64 2.74 8.96
C THR A 43 15.73 3.17 9.93
N TRP A 44 15.82 2.52 11.08
CA TRP A 44 16.82 2.79 12.11
C TRP A 44 17.65 1.53 12.33
N GLU A 45 18.96 1.67 12.34
CA GLU A 45 19.90 0.57 12.55
C GLU A 45 20.97 1.04 13.55
N ASN A 46 21.28 0.20 14.55
CA ASN A 46 22.30 0.50 15.57
C ASN A 46 22.15 1.90 16.23
N GLY A 47 20.91 2.33 16.48
CA GLY A 47 20.60 3.60 17.16
C GLY A 47 20.77 4.86 16.31
N LYS A 48 21.05 4.73 15.01
CA LYS A 48 21.08 5.85 14.06
C LYS A 48 20.05 5.63 12.97
N GLN A 49 19.44 6.72 12.52
CA GLN A 49 18.59 6.65 11.34
C GLN A 49 19.47 6.23 10.16
N ALA A 50 19.12 5.13 9.51
CA ALA A 50 19.78 4.73 8.29
C ALA A 50 19.52 5.84 7.25
N THR A 51 20.58 6.51 6.81
CA THR A 51 20.51 7.45 5.69
C THR A 51 20.09 6.64 4.48
N LYS A 52 18.85 6.84 4.02
CA LYS A 52 18.41 6.35 2.72
C LYS A 52 19.28 7.02 1.67
N SER A 53 20.32 6.34 1.19
CA SER A 53 20.94 6.64 -0.10
C SER A 53 19.90 6.26 -1.14
N GLN A 54 19.17 7.25 -1.63
CA GLN A 54 18.32 7.12 -2.81
C GLN A 54 19.16 7.36 -4.06
#